data_AF-A0A291JP21-F1
#
_entry.id   AF-A0A291JP21-F1
#
_cell.length_a   1.000
_cell.length_b   1.000
_cell.length_c   1.000
_cell.angle_alpha   90.00
_cell.angle_beta   90.00
_cell.angle_gamma   90.00
#
_symmetry.space_group_name_H-M   'P 1'
#
loop_
_entity.id
_entity.type
_entity.pdbx_description
1 polymer ?
#
loop_
_entity_poly.entity_id
_entity_poly.type
_entity_poly.pdbx_seq_one_letter_code
_entity_poly.pdbx_strand_id
1 'polypeptide(L)'
;MGTLIFLLVIAIIVIIYLLVKQKFAKDFQIQKSKRYREKRVMDFIHNAYKIEKIEAIHQKRDHLELIYNRKTLDVKKEQVIFVDEADQENVESKFKLTEDDNKEDMFDNILENTHFYMTKERFDHLMIQSKK
;
A
#
# COMPACT_ATOMS: atom_id res chain seq x y z
N MET A 1 53.49 -23.47 -17.75
CA MET A 1 52.23 -24.17 -17.40
C MET A 1 51.57 -23.59 -16.15
N GLY A 2 52.25 -23.50 -15.00
CA GLY A 2 51.65 -22.96 -13.76
C GLY A 2 51.17 -21.50 -13.83
N THR A 3 51.92 -20.62 -14.51
CA THR A 3 51.52 -19.21 -14.71
C THR A 3 50.30 -19.04 -15.61
N LEU A 4 50.16 -19.88 -16.65
CA LEU A 4 48.98 -19.90 -17.52
C LEU A 4 47.74 -20.38 -16.76
N ILE A 5 47.88 -21.42 -15.94
CA ILE A 5 46.79 -21.93 -15.09
C ILE A 5 46.38 -20.86 -14.06
N PHE A 6 47.34 -20.16 -13.46
CA PHE A 6 47.07 -19.08 -12.51
C PHE A 6 46.30 -17.90 -13.15
N LEU A 7 46.69 -17.48 -14.35
CA LEU A 7 45.95 -16.45 -15.11
C LEU A 7 44.53 -16.90 -15.47
N LEU A 8 44.36 -18.18 -15.80
CA LEU A 8 43.05 -18.76 -16.13
C LEU A 8 42.12 -18.78 -14.90
N VAL A 9 42.65 -19.11 -13.73
CA VAL A 9 41.90 -19.05 -12.46
C VAL A 9 41.49 -17.62 -12.12
N ILE A 10 42.39 -16.64 -12.29
CA ILE A 10 42.05 -15.22 -12.07
C ILE A 10 40.95 -14.77 -13.04
N ALA A 11 41.02 -15.16 -14.31
CA ALA A 11 40.00 -14.82 -15.29
C ALA A 11 38.62 -15.39 -14.90
N ILE A 12 38.56 -16.63 -14.41
CA ILE A 12 37.31 -17.25 -13.92
C ILE A 12 36.75 -16.48 -12.73
N ILE A 13 37.58 -16.11 -11.75
CA ILE A 13 37.16 -15.33 -10.57
C ILE A 13 36.57 -13.98 -11.00
N VAL A 14 37.21 -13.30 -11.95
CA VAL A 14 36.73 -12.01 -12.49
C VAL A 14 35.39 -12.17 -13.20
N ILE A 15 35.21 -13.23 -13.99
CA ILE A 15 33.94 -13.51 -14.67
C ILE A 15 32.83 -13.78 -13.65
N ILE A 16 33.07 -14.60 -12.64
CA ILE A 16 32.10 -14.87 -11.57
C ILE A 16 31.73 -13.58 -10.84
N TYR A 17 32.73 -12.75 -10.50
CA TYR A 17 32.50 -11.46 -9.85
C TYR A 17 31.61 -10.53 -10.70
N LEU A 18 31.86 -10.44 -12.01
CA LEU A 18 31.05 -9.64 -12.93
C LEU A 18 29.61 -10.14 -13.04
N LEU A 19 29.39 -11.45 -13.13
CA LEU A 19 28.05 -12.05 -13.19
C LEU A 19 27.25 -11.76 -11.91
N VAL A 20 27.88 -11.91 -10.75
CA VAL A 20 27.27 -11.59 -9.46
C VAL A 20 26.90 -10.11 -9.40
N LYS A 21 27.84 -9.22 -9.72
CA LYS A 21 27.61 -7.76 -9.72
C LYS A 21 26.45 -7.36 -10.65
N GLN A 22 26.36 -7.99 -11.82
CA GLN A 22 25.31 -7.68 -12.80
C GLN A 22 23.93 -8.17 -12.34
N LYS A 23 23.83 -9.35 -11.71
CA LYS A 23 22.60 -9.82 -11.07
C LYS A 23 22.15 -8.89 -9.95
N PHE A 24 23.05 -8.56 -9.03
CA PHE A 24 22.74 -7.63 -7.93
C PHE A 24 22.26 -6.27 -8.45
N ALA A 25 22.91 -5.71 -9.48
CA ALA A 25 22.49 -4.43 -10.05
C ALA A 25 21.07 -4.47 -10.64
N LYS A 26 20.70 -5.58 -11.30
CA LYS A 26 19.34 -5.76 -11.84
C LYS A 26 18.31 -5.92 -10.73
N ASP A 27 18.59 -6.75 -9.73
CA ASP A 27 17.68 -6.98 -8.60
C ASP A 27 17.44 -5.69 -7.81
N PHE A 28 18.48 -4.88 -7.61
CA PHE A 28 18.36 -3.57 -6.97
C PHE A 28 17.48 -2.59 -7.77
N GLN A 29 17.61 -2.54 -9.09
CA GLN A 29 16.78 -1.66 -9.92
C GLN A 29 15.30 -2.08 -9.91
N ILE A 30 15.03 -3.39 -9.97
CA ILE A 30 13.67 -3.93 -9.92
C ILE A 30 13.02 -3.60 -8.58
N GLN A 31 13.71 -3.87 -7.47
CA GLN A 31 13.22 -3.54 -6.12
C GLN A 31 13.02 -2.04 -5.93
N LYS A 32 13.91 -1.20 -6.46
CA LYS A 32 13.78 0.26 -6.41
C LYS A 32 12.51 0.72 -7.13
N SER A 33 12.29 0.25 -8.36
CA SER A 33 11.08 0.57 -9.14
C SER A 33 9.79 0.16 -8.41
N LYS A 34 9.79 -1.05 -7.81
CA LYS A 34 8.66 -1.56 -7.02
C LYS A 34 8.33 -0.65 -5.83
N ARG A 35 9.33 -0.27 -5.03
CA ARG A 35 9.15 0.64 -3.88
C ARG A 35 8.64 2.03 -4.27
N TYR A 36 9.08 2.59 -5.41
CA TYR A 36 8.55 3.87 -5.87
C TYR A 36 7.08 3.79 -6.27
N ARG A 37 6.66 2.66 -6.85
CA ARG A 37 5.26 2.43 -7.23
C ARG A 37 4.39 2.21 -6.00
N GLU A 38 4.84 1.40 -5.04
CA GLU A 38 4.22 1.25 -3.71
C GLU A 38 3.95 2.61 -3.08
N LYS A 39 5.02 3.41 -2.96
CA LYS A 39 4.94 4.72 -2.34
C LYS A 39 3.98 5.64 -3.06
N ARG A 40 3.96 5.65 -4.39
CA ARG A 40 3.03 6.51 -5.15
C ARG A 40 1.56 6.15 -4.90
N VAL A 41 1.24 4.87 -4.85
CA VAL A 41 -0.15 4.44 -4.61
C VAL A 41 -0.55 4.68 -3.15
N MET A 42 0.35 4.42 -2.21
CA MET A 42 0.16 4.75 -0.79
C MET A 42 -0.04 6.26 -0.58
N ASP A 43 0.83 7.07 -1.17
CA ASP A 43 0.73 8.53 -1.11
C ASP A 43 -0.58 9.01 -1.77
N PHE A 44 -1.04 8.36 -2.85
CA PHE A 44 -2.33 8.67 -3.46
C PHE A 44 -3.47 8.37 -2.49
N ILE A 45 -3.48 7.20 -1.84
CA ILE A 45 -4.53 6.78 -0.92
C ILE A 45 -4.54 7.70 0.32
N HIS A 46 -3.39 7.92 0.96
CA HIS A 46 -3.28 8.79 2.13
C HIS A 46 -3.64 10.25 1.85
N ASN A 47 -3.43 10.75 0.62
CA ASN A 47 -3.80 12.13 0.28
C ASN A 47 -5.27 12.26 -0.15
N ALA A 48 -5.80 11.28 -0.86
CA ALA A 48 -7.16 11.29 -1.36
C ALA A 48 -8.18 10.94 -0.28
N TYR A 49 -7.88 9.96 0.57
CA TYR A 49 -8.81 9.35 1.52
C TYR A 49 -8.36 9.59 2.96
N LYS A 50 -8.45 10.85 3.41
CA LYS A 50 -8.26 11.22 4.82
C LYS A 50 -9.58 11.20 5.56
N ILE A 51 -9.59 10.82 6.83
CA ILE A 51 -10.80 10.83 7.68
C ILE A 51 -11.49 12.20 7.65
N GLU A 52 -10.72 13.28 7.71
CA GLU A 52 -11.22 14.66 7.65
C GLU A 52 -12.01 15.00 6.37
N LYS A 53 -11.78 14.26 5.28
CA LYS A 53 -12.40 14.48 3.97
C LYS A 53 -13.62 13.61 3.71
N ILE A 54 -14.02 12.79 4.67
CA ILE A 54 -15.26 12.01 4.57
C ILE A 54 -16.42 12.98 4.68
N GLU A 55 -17.24 13.05 3.65
CA GLU A 55 -18.40 13.94 3.60
C GLU A 55 -19.61 13.27 4.25
N ALA A 56 -19.74 11.95 4.09
CA ALA A 56 -20.82 11.20 4.69
C ALA A 56 -20.49 9.70 4.77
N ILE A 57 -21.21 9.00 5.65
CA ILE A 57 -21.11 7.55 5.80
C ILE A 57 -22.50 6.96 5.60
N HIS A 58 -22.59 5.93 4.77
CA HIS A 58 -23.82 5.16 4.60
C HIS A 58 -23.60 3.72 5.07
N GLN A 59 -24.40 3.31 6.04
CA GLN A 59 -24.31 1.98 6.62
C GLN A 59 -25.22 1.00 5.89
N LYS A 60 -24.62 -0.02 5.29
CA LYS A 60 -25.33 -1.18 4.72
C LYS A 60 -25.22 -2.39 5.67
N ARG A 61 -25.85 -3.51 5.29
CA ARG A 61 -25.90 -4.72 6.13
C ARG A 61 -24.52 -5.26 6.46
N ASP A 62 -23.64 -5.39 5.46
CA ASP A 62 -22.35 -6.08 5.61
C ASP A 62 -21.14 -5.16 5.40
N HIS A 63 -21.36 -3.92 4.94
CA HIS A 63 -20.31 -2.97 4.60
C HIS A 63 -20.73 -1.52 4.92
N LEU A 64 -19.77 -0.62 4.82
CA LEU A 64 -19.91 0.83 4.99
C LEU A 64 -19.45 1.52 3.71
N GLU A 65 -20.25 2.46 3.24
CA GLU A 65 -19.87 3.34 2.15
C GLU A 65 -19.34 4.64 2.74
N LEU A 66 -18.04 4.86 2.62
CA LEU A 66 -17.39 6.13 2.97
C LEU A 66 -17.44 7.04 1.73
N ILE A 67 -18.26 8.09 1.81
CA ILE A 67 -18.48 9.02 0.70
C ILE A 67 -17.44 10.14 0.80
N TYR A 68 -16.61 10.25 -0.23
CA TYR A 68 -15.72 11.39 -0.44
C TYR A 68 -16.15 12.14 -1.69
N ASN A 69 -15.81 13.43 -1.76
CA ASN A 69 -16.11 14.32 -2.90
C ASN A 69 -15.86 13.68 -4.29
N ARG A 70 -14.76 12.91 -4.43
CA ARG A 70 -14.33 12.35 -5.71
C ARG A 70 -14.77 10.90 -5.95
N LYS A 71 -14.98 10.11 -4.89
CA LYS A 71 -15.23 8.67 -5.00
C LYS A 71 -15.83 8.14 -3.70
N THR A 72 -16.75 7.19 -3.82
CA THR A 72 -17.23 6.39 -2.69
C THR A 72 -16.32 5.18 -2.51
N LEU A 73 -15.88 4.94 -1.27
CA LEU A 73 -15.18 3.72 -0.89
C LEU A 73 -16.16 2.76 -0.22
N ASP A 74 -16.21 1.54 -0.71
CA ASP A 74 -16.91 0.42 -0.07
C ASP A 74 -15.91 -0.31 0.82
N VAL A 75 -16.15 -0.32 2.13
CA VAL A 75 -15.25 -0.91 3.12
C VAL A 75 -16.01 -1.80 4.08
N LYS A 76 -15.36 -2.85 4.57
CA LYS A 76 -15.96 -3.71 5.59
C LYS A 76 -16.06 -2.97 6.92
N LYS A 77 -17.04 -3.34 7.75
CA LYS A 77 -17.27 -2.69 9.06
C LYS A 77 -16.07 -2.81 9.98
N GLU A 78 -15.35 -3.92 9.89
CA GLU A 78 -14.17 -4.23 10.71
C GLU A 78 -12.96 -3.35 10.35
N GLN A 79 -12.96 -2.72 9.16
CA GLN A 79 -11.91 -1.79 8.75
C GLN A 79 -12.07 -0.41 9.38
N VAL A 80 -13.24 -0.10 9.96
CA VAL A 80 -13.46 1.15 10.69
C VAL A 80 -13.25 0.90 12.18
N ILE A 81 -12.20 1.49 12.73
CA ILE A 81 -11.79 1.30 14.13
C ILE A 81 -12.10 2.59 14.89
N PHE A 82 -12.82 2.46 16.00
CA PHE A 82 -13.13 3.60 16.84
C PHE A 82 -11.97 3.95 17.77
N VAL A 83 -11.57 5.21 17.74
CA VAL A 83 -10.56 5.79 18.65
C VAL A 83 -11.23 6.76 19.63
N ASP A 84 -10.55 7.01 20.75
CA ASP A 84 -11.10 7.81 21.84
C ASP A 84 -10.95 9.31 21.58
N GLU A 85 -9.84 9.72 20.96
CA GLU A 85 -9.48 11.13 20.77
C GLU A 85 -9.38 11.51 19.28
N ALA A 86 -9.71 12.76 18.95
CA ALA A 86 -9.74 13.26 17.57
C ALA A 86 -8.35 13.33 16.92
N ASP A 87 -7.28 13.47 17.71
CA ASP A 87 -5.89 13.48 17.23
C ASP A 87 -5.37 12.07 16.85
N GLN A 88 -6.09 11.03 17.27
CA GLN A 88 -5.83 9.63 16.90
C GLN A 88 -6.52 9.24 15.58
N GLU A 89 -7.37 10.09 15.01
CA GLU A 89 -8.03 9.82 13.74
C GLU A 89 -7.02 9.74 12.60
N ASN A 90 -7.01 8.63 11.88
CA ASN A 90 -6.03 8.39 10.82
C ASN A 90 -6.50 7.32 9.83
N VAL A 91 -5.84 7.26 8.68
CA VAL A 91 -5.96 6.15 7.74
C VAL A 91 -4.63 5.44 7.66
N GLU A 92 -4.61 4.16 8.02
CA GLU A 92 -3.39 3.33 7.98
C GLU A 92 -3.56 2.19 6.98
N SER A 93 -2.74 2.20 5.94
CA SER A 93 -2.67 1.12 4.95
C SER A 93 -1.45 0.23 5.21
N LYS A 94 -1.68 -1.04 5.56
CA LYS A 94 -0.61 -2.04 5.73
C LYS A 94 -0.54 -2.93 4.50
N PHE A 95 0.03 -2.42 3.41
CA PHE A 95 0.19 -3.20 2.18
C PHE A 95 1.64 -3.24 1.70
N LYS A 96 2.03 -4.40 1.15
CA LYS A 96 3.34 -4.70 0.62
C LYS A 96 3.14 -5.43 -0.71
N LEU A 97 3.71 -4.94 -1.82
CA LEU A 97 3.54 -5.68 -3.07
C LEU A 97 4.29 -7.01 -3.01
N THR A 98 3.63 -8.06 -3.47
CA THR A 98 4.27 -9.31 -3.90
C THR A 98 4.67 -9.21 -5.39
N GLU A 99 5.44 -10.16 -5.91
CA GLU A 99 5.85 -10.12 -7.33
C GLU A 99 4.71 -10.48 -8.29
N ASP A 100 3.66 -11.12 -7.78
CA ASP A 100 2.50 -11.60 -8.53
C ASP A 100 1.33 -10.61 -8.56
N ASP A 101 1.42 -9.47 -7.87
CA ASP A 101 0.32 -8.50 -7.79
C ASP A 101 0.11 -7.81 -9.15
N ASN A 102 -1.05 -8.10 -9.75
CA ASN A 102 -1.47 -7.46 -10.99
C ASN A 102 -1.80 -5.98 -10.77
N LYS A 103 -1.45 -5.14 -11.75
CA LYS A 103 -1.64 -3.67 -11.67
C LYS A 103 -3.08 -3.24 -11.39
N GLU A 104 -4.02 -4.00 -11.94
CA GLU A 104 -5.45 -3.70 -11.91
C GLU A 104 -6.03 -3.92 -10.52
N ASP A 105 -5.50 -4.89 -9.77
CA ASP A 105 -6.01 -5.27 -8.43
C ASP A 105 -5.31 -4.53 -7.28
N MET A 106 -4.28 -3.71 -7.58
CA MET A 106 -3.48 -3.03 -6.56
C MET A 106 -4.31 -2.10 -5.68
N PHE A 107 -5.29 -1.40 -6.26
CA PHE A 107 -6.12 -0.47 -5.50
C PHE A 107 -7.02 -1.20 -4.51
N ASP A 108 -7.71 -2.23 -4.98
CA ASP A 108 -8.64 -3.02 -4.16
C ASP A 108 -7.87 -3.76 -3.06
N ASN A 109 -6.72 -4.35 -3.39
CA ASN A 109 -5.86 -4.99 -2.39
C ASN A 109 -5.36 -4.01 -1.32
N ILE A 110 -5.00 -2.77 -1.68
CA ILE A 110 -4.61 -1.79 -0.66
C ILE A 110 -5.82 -1.37 0.16
N LEU A 111 -6.98 -1.15 -0.47
CA LEU A 111 -8.20 -0.77 0.23
C LEU A 111 -8.60 -1.84 1.26
N GLU A 112 -8.54 -3.12 0.92
CA GLU A 112 -8.81 -4.22 1.85
C GLU A 112 -7.85 -4.27 3.04
N ASN A 113 -6.62 -3.80 2.86
CA ASN A 113 -5.59 -3.73 3.90
C ASN A 113 -5.47 -2.34 4.54
N THR A 114 -6.46 -1.48 4.34
CA THR A 114 -6.53 -0.15 4.93
C THR A 114 -7.53 -0.12 6.08
N HIS A 115 -7.10 0.47 7.20
CA HIS A 115 -7.94 0.72 8.36
C HIS A 115 -8.19 2.21 8.53
N PHE A 116 -9.43 2.54 8.89
CA PHE A 116 -9.92 3.90 9.07
C PHE A 116 -10.19 4.10 10.56
N TYR A 117 -9.28 4.79 11.23
CA TYR A 117 -9.38 5.14 12.63
C TYR A 117 -10.16 6.45 12.76
N MET A 118 -11.32 6.42 13.41
CA MET A 118 -12.14 7.61 13.59
C MET A 118 -12.84 7.62 14.94
N THR A 119 -13.14 8.80 15.46
CA THR A 119 -13.95 8.89 16.68
C THR A 119 -15.38 8.46 16.42
N LYS A 120 -16.02 7.89 17.44
CA LYS A 120 -17.44 7.53 17.33
C LYS A 120 -18.33 8.76 17.10
N GLU A 121 -17.99 9.89 17.72
CA GLU A 121 -18.70 11.16 17.53
C GLU A 121 -18.70 11.59 16.06
N ARG A 122 -17.53 11.59 15.39
CA ARG A 122 -17.43 11.91 13.96
C ARG A 122 -18.24 10.93 13.13
N PHE A 123 -18.14 9.63 13.41
CA PHE A 123 -18.87 8.61 12.68
C PHE A 123 -20.39 8.83 12.76
N ASP A 124 -20.91 9.06 13.97
CA ASP A 124 -22.33 9.29 14.20
C ASP A 124 -22.81 10.61 13.54
N HIS A 125 -21.96 11.64 13.51
CA HIS A 125 -22.25 12.91 12.83
C HIS A 125 -22.31 12.78 11.31
N LEU A 126 -21.39 12.02 10.72
CA LEU A 126 -21.30 11.81 9.27
C LEU A 126 -22.27 10.74 8.77
N MET A 127 -22.83 9.91 9.66
CA MET A 127 -23.79 8.89 9.30
C MET A 127 -25.03 9.54 8.70
N ILE A 128 -25.29 9.27 7.42
CA ILE A 128 -26.56 9.62 6.81
C ILE A 128 -27.59 8.71 7.45
N GLN A 129 -28.36 9.26 8.39
CA GLN A 129 -29.59 8.60 8.83
C GLN A 129 -30.46 8.48 7.58
N SER A 130 -30.57 7.25 7.04
CA SER A 130 -31.59 6.93 6.05
C SER A 130 -32.90 7.42 6.66
N LYS A 131 -33.45 8.51 6.11
CA LYS A 131 -34.81 8.93 6.47
C LYS A 131 -35.68 7.70 6.27
N LYS A 132 -36.31 7.26 7.37
CA LYS A 132 -37.39 6.28 7.35
C LYS A 132 -38.45 6.68 6.33
#